data_AF-A0A537Z0G1-F1
#
_entry.id   AF-A0A537Z0G1-F1
#
_cell.length_a   1.000
_cell.length_b   1.000
_cell.length_c   1.000
_cell.angle_alpha   90.00
_cell.angle_beta   90.00
_cell.angle_gamma   90.00
#
_symmetry.space_group_name_H-M   'P 1'
#
loop_
_entity.id
_entity.type
_entity.pdbx_description
1 polymer ?
#
loop_
_entity_poly.entity_id
_entity_poly.type
_entity_poly.pdbx_seq_one_letter_code
_entity_poly.pdbx_strand_id
1 'polypeptide(L)'
;MRRMTDGSSHARLTLAVDVLGIAAFVLIGMRSHSDAAAVSIFLRNFVPFTGSWVVVAWLVGTYRPPTPIGLIATLLIAIPIGVLLRALWVRSWSAGEVLTFALVALVFATMLIGLGRAISAVLGAKLFDRRAS
;
A
#
# COMPACT_ATOMS: atom_id res chain seq x y z
N MET A 1 -5.99 23.80 1.44
CA MET A 1 -5.96 22.35 1.78
C MET A 1 -5.01 21.63 0.83
N ARG A 2 -4.04 20.83 1.31
CA ARG A 2 -3.15 20.03 0.44
C ARG A 2 -3.97 18.92 -0.24
N ARG A 3 -3.88 18.78 -1.56
CA ARG A 3 -4.56 17.71 -2.32
C ARG A 3 -3.82 16.38 -2.19
N MET A 4 -4.51 15.26 -2.39
CA MET A 4 -3.89 13.92 -2.38
C MET A 4 -3.05 13.67 -3.63
N THR A 5 -3.62 13.96 -4.81
CA THR A 5 -2.99 13.80 -6.12
C THR A 5 -2.77 15.16 -6.79
N ASP A 6 -1.88 15.22 -7.77
CA ASP A 6 -1.72 16.40 -8.66
C ASP A 6 -2.91 16.64 -9.61
N GLY A 7 -3.83 15.66 -9.71
CA GLY A 7 -5.03 15.73 -10.54
C GLY A 7 -4.89 15.00 -11.88
N SER A 8 -3.69 14.52 -12.21
CA SER A 8 -3.47 13.70 -13.40
C SER A 8 -4.16 12.34 -13.28
N SER A 9 -4.55 11.76 -14.42
CA SER A 9 -5.05 10.38 -14.47
C SER A 9 -3.97 9.39 -14.03
N HIS A 10 -2.70 9.70 -14.33
CA HIS A 10 -1.56 8.90 -13.90
C HIS A 10 -1.45 8.82 -12.37
N ALA A 11 -1.49 9.96 -11.66
CA ALA A 11 -1.41 9.97 -10.20
C ALA A 11 -2.59 9.24 -9.53
N ARG A 12 -3.81 9.39 -10.08
CA ARG A 12 -5.00 8.67 -9.60
C ARG A 12 -4.90 7.16 -9.82
N LEU A 13 -4.40 6.75 -10.98
CA LEU A 13 -4.17 5.34 -11.29
C LEU A 13 -3.11 4.73 -10.37
N THR A 14 -1.99 5.44 -10.16
CA THR A 14 -0.92 5.01 -9.24
C THR A 14 -1.45 4.84 -7.81
N LEU A 15 -2.27 5.77 -7.31
CA LEU A 15 -2.93 5.62 -6.01
C LEU A 15 -3.82 4.37 -5.95
N ALA A 16 -4.67 4.15 -6.96
CA ALA A 16 -5.55 2.98 -7.01
C ALA A 16 -4.74 1.67 -7.03
N VAL A 17 -3.68 1.61 -7.83
CA VAL A 17 -2.76 0.48 -7.92
C VAL A 17 -2.09 0.20 -6.58
N ASP A 18 -1.63 1.22 -5.86
CA ASP A 18 -1.00 1.03 -4.55
C ASP A 18 -1.99 0.46 -3.52
N VAL A 19 -3.23 0.98 -3.49
CA VAL A 19 -4.29 0.48 -2.61
C VAL A 19 -4.63 -0.98 -2.95
N LEU A 20 -4.69 -1.33 -4.23
CA LEU A 20 -4.88 -2.72 -4.67
C LEU A 20 -3.69 -3.60 -4.30
N GLY A 21 -2.45 -3.09 -4.36
CA GLY A 21 -1.26 -3.78 -3.89
C GLY A 21 -1.33 -4.10 -2.39
N ILE A 22 -1.80 -3.16 -1.57
CA ILE A 22 -2.05 -3.38 -0.14
C ILE A 22 -3.15 -4.43 0.06
N ALA A 23 -4.25 -4.36 -0.69
CA ALA A 23 -5.30 -5.37 -0.62
C ALA A 23 -4.76 -6.77 -0.96
N ALA A 24 -3.96 -6.89 -2.03
CA ALA A 24 -3.33 -8.14 -2.44
C ALA A 24 -2.38 -8.69 -1.36
N PHE A 25 -1.57 -7.83 -0.73
CA PHE A 25 -0.71 -8.21 0.40
C PHE A 25 -1.54 -8.85 1.52
N VAL A 26 -2.62 -8.19 1.93
CA VAL A 26 -3.49 -8.68 3.00
C VAL A 26 -4.13 -10.02 2.62
N LEU A 27 -4.65 -10.14 1.40
CA LEU A 27 -5.28 -11.38 0.93
C LEU A 27 -4.30 -12.55 0.85
N ILE A 28 -3.07 -12.32 0.42
CA ILE A 28 -2.01 -13.35 0.38
C ILE A 28 -1.68 -13.79 1.82
N GLY A 29 -1.47 -12.84 2.73
CA GLY A 29 -1.18 -13.15 4.14
C GLY A 29 -2.32 -13.91 4.84
N MET A 30 -3.57 -13.62 4.46
CA MET A 30 -4.74 -14.35 4.95
C MET A 30 -4.82 -15.79 4.46
N ARG A 31 -4.47 -16.08 3.20
CA ARG A 31 -4.49 -17.47 2.69
C ARG A 31 -3.53 -18.39 3.45
N SER A 32 -2.47 -17.83 4.02
CA SER A 32 -1.54 -18.57 4.88
C SER A 32 -2.12 -18.93 6.26
N HIS A 33 -3.30 -18.42 6.61
CA HIS A 33 -3.98 -18.65 7.89
C HIS A 33 -5.41 -19.16 7.63
N SER A 34 -5.63 -20.47 7.73
CA SER A 34 -6.93 -21.11 7.51
C SER A 34 -7.91 -20.77 8.63
N ASP A 35 -8.82 -19.81 8.43
CA ASP A 35 -9.75 -19.38 9.48
C ASP A 35 -11.17 -19.04 8.98
N ALA A 36 -12.17 -19.40 9.80
CA ALA A 36 -13.60 -19.18 9.58
C ALA A 36 -14.05 -17.70 9.68
N ALA A 37 -13.16 -16.78 10.06
CA ALA A 37 -13.44 -15.36 10.29
C ALA A 37 -12.81 -14.42 9.24
N ALA A 38 -12.78 -14.83 7.97
CA ALA A 38 -12.05 -14.16 6.89
C ALA A 38 -12.25 -12.62 6.82
N VAL A 39 -13.48 -12.13 6.98
CA VAL A 39 -13.77 -10.68 6.88
C VAL A 39 -13.12 -9.88 8.02
N SER A 40 -13.20 -10.38 9.26
CA SER A 40 -12.58 -9.71 10.41
C SER A 40 -11.07 -9.67 10.28
N ILE A 41 -10.48 -10.77 9.79
CA ILE A 41 -9.04 -10.85 9.51
C ILE A 41 -8.64 -9.87 8.41
N PHE A 42 -9.45 -9.75 7.35
CA PHE A 42 -9.18 -8.77 6.30
C PHE A 42 -9.19 -7.34 6.86
N LEU A 43 -10.27 -6.94 7.55
CA LEU A 43 -10.44 -5.56 8.02
C LEU A 43 -9.36 -5.14 9.03
N ARG A 44 -9.02 -6.00 10.00
CA ARG A 44 -7.99 -5.70 11.02
C ARG A 44 -6.58 -5.57 10.42
N ASN A 45 -6.35 -6.00 9.19
CA ASN A 45 -5.11 -5.78 8.46
C ASN A 45 -5.25 -4.61 7.48
N PHE A 46 -6.23 -4.67 6.58
CA PHE A 46 -6.41 -3.71 5.50
C PHE A 46 -6.63 -2.28 6.01
N VAL A 47 -7.48 -2.08 7.02
CA VAL A 47 -7.79 -0.73 7.52
C VAL A 47 -6.55 -0.04 8.11
N PRO A 48 -5.77 -0.64 9.02
CA PRO A 48 -4.52 -0.06 9.50
C PRO A 48 -3.51 0.29 8.41
N PHE A 49 -3.24 -0.64 7.48
CA PHE A 49 -2.25 -0.44 6.44
C PHE A 49 -2.68 0.59 5.39
N THR A 50 -3.93 0.55 4.93
CA THR A 50 -4.43 1.51 3.95
C THR A 50 -4.59 2.89 4.59
N GLY A 51 -5.05 2.95 5.84
CA GLY A 51 -5.15 4.20 6.60
C GLY A 51 -3.80 4.88 6.78
N SER A 52 -2.78 4.14 7.24
CA SER A 52 -1.42 4.67 7.38
C SER A 52 -0.85 5.09 6.03
N TRP A 53 -1.04 4.28 4.98
CA TRP A 53 -0.56 4.57 3.64
C TRP A 53 -1.12 5.87 3.09
N VAL A 54 -2.44 6.06 3.14
CA VAL A 54 -3.09 7.25 2.60
C VAL A 54 -2.64 8.51 3.35
N VAL A 55 -2.58 8.46 4.68
CA VAL A 55 -2.14 9.60 5.50
C VAL A 55 -0.68 9.96 5.21
N VAL A 56 0.22 8.97 5.22
CA VAL A 56 1.65 9.20 4.97
C VAL A 56 1.88 9.66 3.54
N ALA A 57 1.24 9.03 2.55
CA ALA A 57 1.37 9.41 1.15
C ALA A 57 0.87 10.84 0.89
N TRP A 58 -0.19 11.25 1.60
CA TRP A 58 -0.66 12.63 1.58
C TRP A 58 0.38 13.59 2.18
N LEU A 59 0.97 13.27 3.32
CA LEU A 59 2.00 14.10 3.99
C LEU A 59 3.28 14.22 3.14
N VAL A 60 3.78 13.10 2.65
CA VAL A 60 5.00 12.97 1.82
C VAL A 60 4.78 13.57 0.42
N GLY A 61 3.55 13.56 -0.09
CA GLY A 61 3.26 14.04 -1.44
C GLY A 61 3.56 13.01 -2.53
N THR A 62 3.37 11.73 -2.22
CA THR A 62 3.72 10.55 -3.05
C THR A 62 3.06 10.54 -4.42
N TYR A 63 1.98 11.29 -4.59
CA TYR A 63 1.22 11.41 -5.84
C TYR A 63 1.24 12.84 -6.39
N ARG A 64 2.27 13.65 -6.05
CA ARG A 64 2.37 15.09 -6.39
C ARG A 64 3.79 15.57 -6.76
N PRO A 65 4.35 15.20 -7.92
CA PRO A 65 3.97 14.10 -8.81
C PRO A 65 4.46 12.74 -8.28
N PRO A 66 4.03 11.61 -8.86
CA PRO A 66 4.55 10.29 -8.47
C PRO A 66 6.06 10.17 -8.71
N THR A 67 6.84 9.93 -7.65
CA THR A 67 8.30 9.73 -7.72
C THR A 67 8.74 8.48 -6.97
N PRO A 68 9.87 7.85 -7.35
CA PRO A 68 10.45 6.74 -6.59
C PRO A 68 10.81 7.11 -5.15
N ILE A 69 11.34 8.32 -4.93
CA ILE A 69 11.72 8.80 -3.59
C ILE A 69 10.50 8.93 -2.69
N GLY A 70 9.41 9.53 -3.20
CA GLY A 70 8.15 9.63 -2.46
C GLY A 70 7.57 8.27 -2.11
N LEU A 71 7.68 7.29 -3.01
CA LEU A 71 7.27 5.90 -2.76
C LEU A 71 8.11 5.26 -1.65
N ILE A 72 9.45 5.35 -1.73
CA ILE A 72 10.35 4.78 -0.72
C ILE A 72 10.06 5.39 0.66
N ALA A 73 9.95 6.71 0.74
CA ALA A 73 9.61 7.39 2.00
C ALA A 73 8.24 6.94 2.53
N THR A 74 7.26 6.74 1.66
CA THR A 74 5.93 6.24 2.06
C THR A 74 6.01 4.81 2.58
N LEU A 75 6.70 3.91 1.88
CA LEU A 75 6.88 2.52 2.30
C LEU A 75 7.53 2.44 3.68
N LEU A 76 8.65 3.14 3.87
CA LEU A 76 9.43 3.09 5.11
C LEU A 76 8.70 3.68 6.31
N ILE A 77 7.71 4.55 6.11
CA ILE A 77 6.96 5.20 7.21
C ILE A 77 5.58 4.54 7.41
N ALA A 78 4.82 4.35 6.32
CA ALA A 78 3.45 3.84 6.39
C ALA A 78 3.38 2.39 6.85
N ILE A 79 4.33 1.55 6.43
CA ILE A 79 4.31 0.12 6.78
C ILE A 79 4.53 -0.07 8.29
N PRO A 80 5.57 0.51 8.94
CA PRO A 80 5.71 0.42 10.39
C PRO A 80 4.49 0.99 11.14
N ILE A 81 3.95 2.13 10.72
CA ILE A 81 2.74 2.70 11.35
C ILE A 81 1.56 1.74 11.21
N GLY A 82 1.34 1.15 10.03
CA GLY A 82 0.26 0.20 9.78
C GLY A 82 0.36 -1.04 10.66
N VAL A 83 1.57 -1.56 10.88
CA VAL A 83 1.83 -2.67 11.79
C VAL A 83 1.49 -2.30 13.23
N LEU A 84 1.93 -1.14 13.70
CA LEU A 84 1.64 -0.65 15.05
C LEU A 84 0.13 -0.46 15.25
N LEU A 85 -0.55 0.19 14.30
CA LEU A 85 -2.00 0.37 14.34
C LEU A 85 -2.76 -0.96 14.36
N ARG A 86 -2.35 -1.92 13.52
CA ARG A 86 -2.93 -3.27 13.52
C ARG A 86 -2.80 -3.93 14.88
N ALA A 87 -1.62 -3.85 15.47
CA ALA A 87 -1.38 -4.64 16.66
C ALA A 87 -1.88 -3.93 17.94
N LEU A 88 -2.13 -2.60 17.90
CA LEU A 88 -3.03 -1.90 18.83
C LEU A 88 -4.46 -2.45 18.73
N TRP A 89 -4.95 -2.69 17.51
CA TRP A 89 -6.29 -3.24 17.28
C TRP A 89 -6.41 -4.66 17.84
N VAL A 90 -5.43 -5.52 17.57
CA VAL A 90 -5.44 -6.92 18.01
C VAL A 90 -5.15 -7.06 19.52
N ARG A 91 -4.55 -6.05 20.16
CA ARG A 91 -4.23 -5.99 21.61
C ARG A 91 -3.37 -7.16 22.12
N SER A 92 -2.57 -7.77 21.25
CA SER A 92 -1.67 -8.86 21.58
C SER A 92 -0.44 -8.80 20.68
N TRP A 93 0.75 -8.66 21.28
CA TRP A 93 2.02 -8.59 20.58
C TRP A 93 3.23 -8.74 21.50
N SER A 94 4.34 -9.16 20.91
CA SER A 94 5.70 -8.98 21.40
C SER A 94 6.49 -8.09 20.43
N ALA A 95 7.60 -7.50 20.91
CA ALA A 95 8.47 -6.68 20.07
C ALA A 95 9.03 -7.47 18.86
N GLY A 96 9.33 -8.77 19.04
CA GLY A 96 9.82 -9.65 17.98
C GLY A 96 8.78 -9.91 16.89
N GLU A 97 7.51 -10.12 17.27
CA GLU A 97 6.40 -10.30 16.31
C GLU A 97 6.15 -9.02 15.51
N VAL A 98 6.15 -7.86 16.17
CA VAL A 98 5.99 -6.56 15.51
C VAL A 98 7.10 -6.33 14.50
N LEU A 99 8.36 -6.56 14.88
CA LEU A 99 9.50 -6.40 13.98
C LEU A 99 9.44 -7.36 12.79
N THR A 100 9.20 -8.64 13.05
CA THR A 100 9.09 -9.67 12.00
C THR A 100 7.97 -9.33 11.02
N PHE A 101 6.80 -8.95 11.55
CA PHE A 101 5.66 -8.60 10.72
C PHE A 101 5.91 -7.32 9.92
N ALA A 102 6.61 -6.32 10.48
CA ALA A 102 7.00 -5.12 9.75
C ALA A 102 7.97 -5.41 8.60
N LEU A 103 8.96 -6.27 8.80
CA LEU A 103 9.90 -6.66 7.75
C LEU A 103 9.20 -7.42 6.62
N VAL A 104 8.37 -8.42 6.96
CA VAL A 104 7.59 -9.18 5.98
C VAL A 104 6.63 -8.25 5.23
N ALA A 105 5.88 -7.41 5.95
CA ALA A 105 4.96 -6.45 5.34
C ALA A 105 5.69 -5.50 4.41
N LEU A 106 6.88 -5.01 4.78
CA LEU A 106 7.66 -4.10 3.95
C LEU A 106 8.13 -4.78 2.66
N VAL A 107 8.64 -6.01 2.74
CA VAL A 107 9.07 -6.79 1.57
C VAL A 107 7.91 -7.03 0.61
N PHE A 108 6.79 -7.56 1.12
CA PHE A 108 5.63 -7.86 0.29
C PHE A 108 4.96 -6.60 -0.27
N ALA A 109 4.81 -5.55 0.54
CA ALA A 109 4.27 -4.28 0.06
C ALA A 109 5.16 -3.68 -1.04
N THR A 110 6.49 -3.69 -0.86
CA THR A 110 7.43 -3.21 -1.88
C THR A 110 7.28 -4.01 -3.17
N MET A 111 7.24 -5.34 -3.10
CA MET A 111 7.06 -6.21 -4.27
C MET A 111 5.74 -5.94 -4.98
N LEU A 112 4.61 -5.95 -4.26
CA LEU A 112 3.28 -5.87 -4.87
C LEU A 112 2.95 -4.48 -5.39
N ILE A 113 3.29 -3.43 -4.64
CA ILE A 113 3.11 -2.05 -5.07
C ILE A 113 4.07 -1.73 -6.22
N GLY A 114 5.33 -2.14 -6.10
CA GLY A 114 6.33 -1.95 -7.17
C GLY A 114 5.92 -2.64 -8.46
N LEU A 115 5.50 -3.91 -8.39
CA LEU A 115 5.00 -4.67 -9.53
C LEU A 115 3.75 -4.03 -10.13
N GLY A 116 2.78 -3.65 -9.30
CA GLY A 116 1.56 -2.98 -9.76
C GLY A 116 1.88 -1.69 -10.52
N ARG A 117 2.77 -0.85 -9.98
CA ARG A 117 3.21 0.39 -10.63
C ARG A 117 3.95 0.11 -11.95
N ALA A 118 4.81 -0.90 -11.99
CA ALA A 118 5.52 -1.30 -13.21
C ALA A 118 4.55 -1.76 -14.31
N ILE A 119 3.58 -2.61 -13.97
CA ILE A 119 2.52 -3.05 -14.89
C ILE A 119 1.71 -1.85 -15.38
N SER A 120 1.30 -0.98 -14.46
CA SER A 120 0.54 0.22 -14.79
C SER A 120 1.30 1.20 -15.69
N ALA A 121 2.62 1.30 -15.54
CA ALA A 121 3.45 2.14 -16.41
C ALA A 121 3.50 1.57 -17.84
N VAL A 122 3.69 0.26 -17.99
CA VAL A 122 3.71 -0.42 -19.30
C VAL A 122 2.34 -0.36 -19.98
N LEU A 123 1.25 -0.59 -19.25
CA LEU A 123 -0.11 -0.51 -19.79
C LEU A 123 -0.52 0.93 -20.09
N GLY A 124 -0.15 1.88 -19.23
CA GLY A 124 -0.41 3.31 -19.42
C GLY A 124 0.23 3.82 -20.70
N ALA A 125 1.52 3.53 -20.93
CA ALA A 125 2.22 3.91 -22.16
C ALA A 125 1.46 3.44 -23.41
N LYS A 126 1.07 2.16 -23.45
CA LYS A 126 0.29 1.59 -24.56
C LYS A 126 -1.09 2.23 -24.74
N LEU A 127 -1.74 2.67 -23.66
CA LEU A 127 -3.09 3.25 -23.71
C LEU A 127 -3.07 4.71 -24.15
N PHE A 128 -2.03 5.47 -23.79
CA PHE A 128 -1.87 6.87 -24.15
C PHE A 128 -1.33 7.03 -25.58
N ASP A 129 -0.43 6.14 -26.04
CA ASP A 129 0.03 6.11 -27.43
C ASP A 129 -1.12 5.88 -28.42
N ARG A 130 -2.10 5.03 -28.06
CA ARG A 130 -3.30 4.76 -28.85
C ARG A 130 -4.30 5.90 -28.93
N ARG A 131 -4.20 6.93 -28.08
CA ARG A 131 -5.07 8.12 -28.14
C ARG A 131 -4.46 9.27 -28.94
N ALA A 132 -3.18 9.16 -29.30
CA ALA A 132 -2.44 10.14 -30.09
C ALA A 132 -2.29 9.71 -31.58
N SER A 133 -2.83 8.55 -31.94
CA SER A 133 -2.93 8.01 -33.31
C SER A 133 -4.37 8.07 -33.79
#